data_AF-A0A7Y1VU99-F1
#
_entry.id   AF-A0A7Y1VU99-F1
#
_cell.length_a   1.000
_cell.length_b   1.000
_cell.length_c   1.000
_cell.angle_alpha   90.00
_cell.angle_beta   90.00
_cell.angle_gamma   90.00
#
_symmetry.space_group_name_H-M   'P 1'
#
loop_
_entity.id
_entity.type
_entity.pdbx_description
1 polymer ?
#
loop_
_entity_poly.entity_id
_entity_poly.type
_entity_poly.pdbx_seq_one_letter_code
_entity_poly.pdbx_strand_id
1 'polypeptide(L)'
;MIQKQGKFNFINAIFGVVFLVFALIALFWLAKGIFTILAWLAPILLIATLIIDYQTILGYGKWILHQLKTNTLVGVAVSLLTVIGFPLVSFFLFGKALLKRKIKSLETAYRADVDDNFTEYEIVDEDPVERLELPPLQKRKESAADEYERLFD
;
A
#
# COMPACT_ATOMS: atom_id res chain seq x y z
N MET A 1 -11.10 -52.99 15.91
CA MET A 1 -10.36 -51.74 15.61
C MET A 1 -8.98 -51.83 16.24
N ILE A 2 -7.91 -51.94 15.46
CA ILE A 2 -6.54 -52.07 15.98
C ILE A 2 -5.93 -50.67 16.05
N GLN A 3 -5.82 -50.11 17.27
CA GLN A 3 -5.04 -48.91 17.53
C GLN A 3 -3.55 -49.26 17.40
N LYS A 4 -2.88 -48.80 16.33
CA LYS A 4 -1.43 -48.78 16.28
C LYS A 4 -0.94 -47.70 17.24
N GLN A 5 -0.58 -48.12 18.45
CA GLN A 5 0.22 -47.31 19.37
C GLN A 5 1.56 -46.99 18.68
N GLY A 6 1.70 -45.77 18.19
CA GLY A 6 2.94 -45.30 17.59
C GLY A 6 4.02 -45.26 18.67
N LYS A 7 4.99 -46.18 18.59
CA LYS A 7 6.15 -46.15 19.49
C LYS A 7 6.86 -44.80 19.32
N PHE A 8 6.86 -43.99 20.39
CA PHE A 8 7.59 -42.74 20.42
C PHE A 8 9.10 -43.06 20.34
N ASN A 9 9.70 -42.80 19.19
CA ASN A 9 11.13 -42.99 18.98
C ASN A 9 11.86 -41.79 19.58
N PHE A 10 12.11 -41.83 20.90
CA PHE A 10 12.78 -40.78 21.68
C PHE A 10 14.09 -40.30 21.03
N ILE A 11 14.83 -41.23 20.41
CA ILE A 11 16.06 -40.96 19.66
C ILE A 11 15.79 -40.04 18.45
N ASN A 12 14.74 -40.31 17.66
CA ASN A 12 14.39 -39.48 16.51
C ASN A 12 13.90 -38.09 16.94
N ALA A 13 13.21 -38.00 18.08
CA ALA A 13 12.80 -36.72 18.66
C ALA A 13 14.03 -35.88 19.08
N ILE A 14 15.02 -36.49 19.72
CA ILE A 14 16.29 -35.82 20.06
C ILE A 14 17.00 -35.35 18.79
N PHE A 15 17.15 -36.21 17.77
CA PHE A 15 17.76 -35.82 16.50
C PHE A 15 17.02 -34.66 15.83
N GLY A 16 15.67 -34.64 15.88
CA GLY A 16 14.86 -33.53 15.38
C GLY A 16 15.12 -32.22 16.12
N VAL A 17 15.21 -32.26 17.45
CA VAL A 17 15.54 -31.07 18.27
C VAL A 17 16.96 -30.58 17.99
N VAL A 18 17.93 -31.50 17.94
CA VAL A 18 19.34 -31.17 17.62
C VAL A 18 19.43 -30.54 16.23
N PHE A 19 18.76 -31.12 15.23
CA PHE A 19 18.72 -30.57 13.89
C PHE A 19 18.08 -29.18 13.85
N LEU A 20 16.97 -28.96 14.56
CA LEU A 20 16.32 -27.65 14.67
C LEU A 20 17.27 -26.61 15.29
N VAL A 21 18.00 -26.99 16.34
CA VAL A 21 19.00 -26.10 16.97
C VAL A 21 20.10 -25.73 15.97
N PHE A 22 20.66 -26.70 15.23
CA PHE A 22 21.66 -26.41 14.19
C PHE A 22 21.09 -25.54 13.06
N ALA A 23 19.85 -25.78 12.63
CA ALA A 23 19.18 -24.96 11.63
C ALA A 23 19.01 -23.51 12.09
N LEU A 24 18.61 -23.30 13.35
CA LEU A 24 18.51 -21.96 13.96
C LEU A 24 19.87 -21.28 14.07
N ILE A 25 20.93 -22.02 14.44
CA ILE A 25 22.30 -21.49 14.46
C ILE A 25 22.72 -21.05 13.05
N ALA A 26 22.51 -21.89 12.04
CA ALA A 26 22.83 -21.55 10.66
C ALA A 26 22.07 -20.31 10.18
N LEU A 27 20.76 -20.23 10.47
CA LEU A 27 19.94 -19.06 10.16
C LEU A 27 20.42 -17.80 10.88
N PHE A 28 20.81 -17.92 12.15
CA PHE A 28 21.37 -16.82 12.93
C PHE A 28 22.66 -16.27 12.32
N TRP A 29 23.58 -17.15 11.90
CA TRP A 29 24.80 -16.74 11.22
C TRP A 29 24.52 -16.06 9.88
N LEU A 30 23.58 -16.58 9.10
CA LEU A 30 23.14 -15.97 7.84
C LEU A 30 22.54 -14.58 8.08
N ALA A 31 21.60 -14.47 9.02
CA ALA A 31 20.97 -13.22 9.40
C ALA A 31 22.01 -12.21 9.90
N LYS A 32 22.96 -12.63 10.75
CA LYS A 32 24.07 -11.79 11.21
C LYS A 32 24.92 -11.30 10.05
N GLY A 33 25.24 -12.15 9.07
CA GLY A 33 25.99 -11.77 7.88
C GLY A 33 25.28 -10.67 7.08
N ILE A 34 24.00 -10.91 6.73
CA ILE A 34 23.16 -9.93 6.03
C ILE A 34 23.07 -8.64 6.83
N PHE A 35 22.81 -8.72 8.13
CA PHE A 35 22.67 -7.56 9.00
C PHE A 35 23.97 -6.76 9.11
N THR A 36 25.12 -7.42 9.13
CA THR A 36 26.44 -6.76 9.16
C THR A 36 26.70 -5.97 7.87
N ILE A 37 26.44 -6.58 6.72
CA ILE A 37 26.54 -5.91 5.42
C ILE A 37 25.58 -4.73 5.38
N LEU A 38 24.33 -4.95 5.78
CA LEU A 38 23.30 -3.92 5.81
C LEU A 38 23.67 -2.77 6.75
N ALA A 39 24.30 -3.05 7.88
CA ALA A 39 24.74 -2.04 8.83
C ALA A 39 25.82 -1.13 8.24
N TRP A 40 26.74 -1.70 7.47
CA TRP A 40 27.75 -0.94 6.76
C TRP A 40 27.16 -0.11 5.62
N LEU A 41 26.15 -0.64 4.90
CA LEU A 41 25.42 0.08 3.86
C LEU A 41 24.43 1.12 4.43
N ALA A 42 23.92 0.93 5.64
CA ALA A 42 22.89 1.76 6.25
C ALA A 42 23.15 3.27 6.18
N PRO A 43 24.34 3.81 6.52
CA PRO A 43 24.61 5.23 6.38
C PRO A 43 24.45 5.71 4.92
N ILE A 44 24.94 4.92 3.96
CA ILE A 44 24.82 5.22 2.53
C ILE A 44 23.34 5.18 2.11
N LEU A 45 22.59 4.17 2.56
CA LEU A 45 21.16 4.03 2.27
C LEU A 45 20.35 5.19 2.83
N LEU A 46 20.65 5.67 4.04
CA LEU A 46 19.97 6.84 4.60
C LEU A 46 20.27 8.11 3.81
N ILE A 47 21.54 8.35 3.45
CA ILE A 47 21.91 9.50 2.62
C ILE A 47 21.20 9.43 1.27
N ALA A 48 21.20 8.25 0.63
CA ALA A 48 20.51 8.03 -0.62
C ALA A 48 18.99 8.27 -0.50
N THR A 49 18.37 7.80 0.59
CA THR A 49 16.96 8.05 0.89
C THR A 49 16.67 9.53 1.04
N LEU A 50 17.54 10.28 1.72
CA LEU A 50 17.40 11.72 1.91
C LEU A 50 17.44 12.47 0.58
N ILE A 51 18.33 12.06 -0.34
CA ILE A 51 18.44 12.63 -1.69
C ILE A 51 17.22 12.29 -2.54
N ILE A 52 16.71 11.06 -2.47
CA ILE A 52 15.57 10.60 -3.28
C ILE A 52 14.25 11.22 -2.81
N ASP A 53 13.98 11.14 -1.50
CA ASP A 53 12.79 11.68 -0.88
C ASP A 53 13.00 11.91 0.62
N TYR A 54 13.48 13.10 0.99
CA TYR A 54 13.68 13.50 2.38
C TYR A 54 12.39 13.41 3.23
N GLN A 55 11.21 13.53 2.60
CA GLN A 55 9.94 13.42 3.32
C GLN A 55 9.71 12.00 3.86
N THR A 56 10.33 10.98 3.26
CA THR A 56 10.22 9.61 3.76
C THR A 56 10.90 9.47 5.13
N ILE A 57 12.08 10.07 5.32
CA ILE A 57 12.78 10.08 6.61
C ILE A 57 12.03 10.94 7.62
N LEU A 58 11.65 12.17 7.24
CA LEU A 58 10.93 13.07 8.15
C LEU A 58 9.56 12.51 8.55
N GLY A 59 8.84 11.89 7.60
CA GLY A 59 7.55 11.25 7.85
C GLY A 59 7.68 10.10 8.84
N TYR A 60 8.73 9.28 8.70
CA TYR A 60 9.01 8.21 9.65
C TYR A 60 9.38 8.74 11.05
N GLY A 61 10.23 9.77 11.14
CA GLY A 61 10.55 10.43 12.41
C GLY A 61 9.32 11.06 13.08
N LYS A 62 8.47 11.74 12.31
CA LYS A 62 7.19 12.27 12.80
C LYS A 62 6.26 11.17 13.30
N TRP A 63 6.22 10.04 12.60
CA TRP A 63 5.45 8.88 13.03
C TRP A 63 5.95 8.33 14.38
N ILE A 64 7.26 8.18 14.58
CA ILE A 64 7.81 7.78 15.89
C ILE A 64 7.44 8.78 16.99
N LEU A 65 7.60 10.08 16.74
CA LEU A 65 7.23 11.13 17.70
C LEU A 65 5.74 11.10 18.02
N HIS A 66 4.89 10.82 17.03
CA HIS A 66 3.47 10.64 17.25
C HIS A 66 3.19 9.43 18.14
N GLN A 67 3.83 8.29 17.88
CA GLN A 67 3.69 7.09 18.72
C GLN A 67 4.11 7.37 20.17
N LEU A 68 5.20 8.11 20.39
CA LEU A 68 5.64 8.50 21.73
C LEU A 68 4.61 9.36 22.49
N LYS A 69 3.88 10.21 21.77
CA LYS A 69 2.83 11.08 22.33
C LYS A 69 1.50 10.38 22.56
N THR A 70 1.10 9.46 21.68
CA THR A 70 -0.20 8.78 21.76
C THR A 70 -0.15 7.53 22.63
N ASN A 71 0.93 6.76 22.55
CA ASN A 71 1.14 5.57 23.35
C ASN A 71 2.63 5.44 23.68
N THR A 72 3.02 6.03 24.81
CA THR A 72 4.42 6.12 25.22
C THR A 72 5.11 4.75 25.30
N LEU A 73 4.41 3.70 25.75
CA LEU A 73 4.98 2.34 25.79
C LEU A 73 5.36 1.85 24.38
N VAL A 74 4.43 1.98 23.43
CA VAL A 74 4.67 1.59 22.03
C VAL A 74 5.75 2.48 21.41
N GLY A 75 5.70 3.80 21.64
CA GLY A 75 6.68 4.74 21.12
C GLY A 75 8.11 4.43 21.57
N VAL A 76 8.31 4.10 22.86
CA VAL A 76 9.61 3.68 23.39
C VAL A 76 10.05 2.36 22.80
N ALA A 77 9.16 1.36 22.74
CA ALA A 77 9.48 0.06 22.14
C ALA A 77 9.91 0.20 20.68
N VAL A 78 9.16 0.95 19.88
CA VAL A 78 9.49 1.23 18.47
C VAL A 78 10.81 1.99 18.37
N SER A 79 11.04 3.01 19.20
CA SER A 79 12.29 3.77 19.15
C SER A 79 13.52 2.90 19.44
N LEU A 80 13.43 2.01 20.45
CA LEU A 80 14.49 1.06 20.77
C LEU A 80 14.70 0.06 19.62
N LEU A 81 13.62 -0.48 19.04
CA LEU A 81 13.70 -1.35 17.88
C LEU A 81 14.30 -0.63 16.67
N THR A 82 14.06 0.66 16.49
CA THR A 82 14.67 1.45 15.41
C THR A 82 16.17 1.61 15.63
N VAL A 83 16.64 1.83 16.86
CA VAL A 83 18.08 1.94 17.15
C VAL A 83 18.78 0.61 16.95
N ILE A 84 18.22 -0.48 17.51
CA ILE A 84 18.81 -1.82 17.40
C ILE A 84 18.71 -2.35 15.97
N GLY A 85 17.57 -2.15 15.32
CA GLY A 85 17.25 -2.56 13.95
C GLY A 85 17.57 -1.51 12.89
N PHE A 86 18.38 -0.51 13.21
CA PHE A 86 18.69 0.63 12.34
C PHE A 86 19.08 0.25 10.89
N PRO A 87 19.90 -0.81 10.66
CA PRO A 87 20.23 -1.24 9.31
C PRO A 87 18.99 -1.66 8.50
N LEU A 88 18.10 -2.41 9.14
CA LEU A 88 16.88 -2.89 8.52
C LEU A 88 15.90 -1.73 8.25
N VAL A 89 15.78 -0.79 9.20
CA VAL A 89 14.96 0.41 9.03
C VAL A 89 15.49 1.27 7.89
N SER A 90 16.80 1.45 7.80
CA SER A 90 17.43 2.26 6.74
C SER A 90 17.17 1.67 5.36
N PHE A 91 17.31 0.35 5.22
CA PHE A 91 16.96 -0.37 4.01
C PHE A 91 15.49 -0.27 3.66
N PHE A 92 14.61 -0.43 4.65
CA PHE A 92 13.16 -0.28 4.46
C PHE A 92 12.78 1.12 4.00
N LEU A 93 13.33 2.18 4.61
CA LEU A 93 13.07 3.57 4.22
C LEU A 93 13.57 3.86 2.81
N PHE A 94 14.75 3.37 2.46
CA PHE A 94 15.29 3.49 1.11
C PHE A 94 14.38 2.81 0.07
N GLY A 95 13.97 1.56 0.33
CA GLY A 95 13.04 0.85 -0.53
C GLY A 95 11.71 1.60 -0.68
N LYS A 96 11.14 2.10 0.44
CA LYS A 96 9.91 2.91 0.43
C LYS A 96 10.07 4.17 -0.42
N ALA A 97 11.20 4.86 -0.33
CA ALA A 97 11.46 6.07 -1.12
C ALA A 97 11.57 5.76 -2.62
N LEU A 98 12.26 4.68 -3.00
CA LEU A 98 12.34 4.23 -4.39
C LEU A 98 10.95 3.90 -4.97
N LEU A 99 10.14 3.16 -4.22
CA LEU A 99 8.79 2.79 -4.63
C LEU A 99 7.90 4.02 -4.78
N LYS A 100 7.94 4.94 -3.81
CA LYS A 100 7.18 6.19 -3.86
C LYS A 100 7.56 7.04 -5.08
N ARG A 101 8.86 7.14 -5.40
CA ARG A 101 9.34 7.84 -6.60
C ARG A 101 8.79 7.22 -7.88
N LYS A 102 8.80 5.88 -7.99
CA LYS A 102 8.29 5.17 -9.16
C LYS A 102 6.78 5.32 -9.32
N ILE A 103 6.03 5.27 -8.22
CA ILE A 103 4.57 5.50 -8.24
C ILE A 103 4.27 6.92 -8.69
N LYS A 104 4.97 7.92 -8.13
CA LYS A 104 4.79 9.33 -8.52
C LYS A 104 5.03 9.55 -10.01
N SER A 105 6.09 8.96 -10.59
CA SER A 105 6.36 9.10 -12.03
C SER A 105 5.25 8.49 -12.90
N LEU A 106 4.65 7.38 -12.47
CA LEU A 106 3.55 6.75 -13.20
C LEU A 106 2.28 7.60 -13.10
N GLU A 107 2.00 8.15 -11.92
CA GLU A 107 0.88 9.07 -11.73
C GLU A 107 1.04 10.33 -12.60
N THR A 108 2.23 10.92 -12.65
CA THR A 108 2.50 12.08 -13.51
C THR A 108 2.38 11.74 -14.99
N ALA A 109 2.89 10.59 -15.43
CA ALA A 109 2.76 10.15 -16.82
C ALA A 109 1.29 9.89 -17.20
N TYR A 110 0.52 9.29 -16.31
CA TYR A 110 -0.91 9.08 -16.51
C TYR A 110 -1.68 10.41 -16.53
N ARG A 111 -1.38 11.34 -15.62
CA ARG A 111 -1.99 12.67 -15.63
C ARG A 111 -1.65 13.46 -16.88
N ALA A 112 -0.41 13.37 -17.37
CA ALA A 112 0.00 14.02 -18.61
C ALA A 112 -0.71 13.42 -19.84
N ASP A 113 -0.86 12.09 -19.91
CA ASP A 113 -1.62 11.40 -20.96
C ASP A 113 -3.13 11.72 -20.90
N VAL A 114 -3.66 11.89 -19.69
CA VAL A 114 -5.06 12.28 -19.48
C VAL A 114 -5.28 13.75 -19.86
N ASP A 115 -4.39 14.67 -19.45
CA ASP A 115 -4.48 16.09 -19.80
C ASP A 115 -4.30 16.33 -21.32
N ASP A 116 -3.45 15.56 -22.02
CA ASP A 116 -3.27 15.66 -23.48
C ASP A 116 -4.46 15.08 -24.27
N ASN A 117 -5.28 14.23 -23.64
CA ASN A 117 -6.51 13.65 -24.20
C ASN A 117 -7.80 14.38 -23.80
N PHE A 118 -7.72 15.45 -23.01
CA PHE A 118 -8.85 16.34 -22.77
C PHE A 118 -8.73 17.58 -23.66
N THR A 119 -9.61 17.69 -24.65
CA THR A 119 -9.86 18.96 -25.35
C THR A 119 -10.25 20.01 -24.32
N GLU A 120 -9.52 21.13 -24.29
CA GLU A 120 -9.94 22.33 -23.57
C GLU A 120 -11.39 22.61 -23.97
N TYR A 121 -12.32 22.60 -23.00
CA TYR A 121 -13.73 22.83 -23.31
C TYR A 121 -13.83 24.18 -24.03
N GLU A 122 -14.19 24.14 -25.31
CA GLU A 122 -14.60 25.34 -26.02
C GLU A 122 -15.84 25.84 -25.29
N ILE A 123 -15.72 27.00 -24.64
CA ILE A 123 -16.87 27.75 -24.18
C ILE A 123 -17.58 28.15 -25.46
N VAL A 124 -18.56 27.34 -25.87
CA VAL A 124 -19.49 27.74 -26.91
C VAL A 124 -20.24 28.92 -26.32
N ASP A 125 -19.89 30.14 -26.76
CA ASP A 125 -20.74 31.29 -26.53
C ASP A 125 -22.13 30.87 -27.03
N GLU A 126 -23.10 30.82 -26.10
CA GLU A 126 -24.49 30.52 -26.43
C GLU A 126 -24.98 31.65 -27.34
N ASP A 127 -24.81 31.48 -28.65
CA ASP A 127 -25.60 32.23 -29.63
C ASP A 127 -27.06 32.09 -29.18
N PRO A 128 -27.79 33.20 -29.03
CA PRO A 128 -29.08 33.22 -28.34
C PRO A 128 -29.97 32.15 -28.95
N VAL A 129 -30.24 31.11 -28.16
CA VAL A 129 -30.95 29.90 -28.58
C VAL A 129 -32.22 30.31 -29.32
N GLU A 130 -32.23 30.15 -30.64
CA GLU A 130 -33.39 30.44 -31.46
C GLU A 130 -34.50 29.52 -30.95
N ARG A 131 -35.52 30.12 -30.34
CA ARG A 131 -36.54 29.43 -29.54
C ARG A 131 -37.21 28.37 -30.41
N LEU A 132 -36.83 27.10 -30.23
CA LEU A 132 -37.39 25.99 -30.98
C LEU A 132 -38.91 25.95 -30.74
N GLU A 133 -39.69 26.33 -31.75
CA GLU A 133 -41.14 26.24 -31.67
C GLU A 133 -41.55 24.76 -31.67
N LEU A 134 -42.08 24.33 -30.53
CA LEU A 134 -42.57 22.98 -30.35
C LEU A 134 -43.72 22.72 -31.35
N PRO A 135 -43.70 21.61 -32.10
CA PRO A 135 -44.82 21.24 -32.95
C PRO A 135 -46.09 21.07 -32.09
N PRO A 136 -47.27 21.47 -32.60
CA PRO A 136 -48.50 21.48 -31.82
C PRO A 136 -48.85 20.08 -31.31
N LEU A 137 -49.17 20.00 -30.02
CA LEU A 137 -49.54 18.76 -29.35
C LEU A 137 -50.80 18.16 -30.00
N GLN A 138 -50.63 17.02 -30.69
CA GLN A 138 -51.76 16.21 -31.11
C GLN A 138 -52.39 15.57 -29.88
N LYS A 139 -53.57 16.04 -29.47
CA LYS A 139 -54.38 15.36 -28.45
C LYS A 139 -54.84 14.01 -29.00
N ARG A 140 -54.09 12.94 -28.70
CA ARG A 140 -54.54 11.57 -28.90
C ARG A 140 -55.75 11.32 -27.99
N LYS A 141 -56.92 11.12 -28.60
CA LYS A 141 -58.11 10.59 -27.93
C LYS A 141 -57.93 9.08 -27.78
N GLU A 142 -57.52 8.64 -26.60
CA GLU A 142 -57.96 7.44 -25.87
C GLU A 142 -56.94 7.12 -24.76
N SER A 143 -57.47 6.60 -23.66
CA SER A 143 -56.89 6.60 -22.32
C SER A 143 -55.52 5.91 -22.23
N ALA A 144 -54.46 6.70 -22.06
CA ALA A 144 -53.17 6.19 -21.61
C ALA A 144 -53.18 5.85 -20.11
N ALA A 145 -54.10 6.43 -19.32
CA ALA A 145 -54.21 6.15 -17.89
C ALA A 145 -54.65 4.70 -17.62
N ASP A 146 -55.58 4.18 -18.43
CA ASP A 146 -56.11 2.82 -18.26
C ASP A 146 -55.06 1.74 -18.61
N GLU A 147 -54.05 2.08 -19.43
CA GLU A 147 -52.97 1.17 -19.80
C GLU A 147 -51.90 1.06 -18.70
N TYR A 148 -51.67 2.13 -17.93
CA TYR A 148 -50.76 2.10 -16.78
C TYR A 148 -51.32 1.30 -15.61
N GLU A 149 -52.63 1.39 -15.33
CA GLU A 149 -53.24 0.62 -14.25
C GLU A 149 -53.16 -0.90 -14.49
N ARG A 150 -53.27 -1.34 -15.75
CA ARG A 150 -53.16 -2.76 -16.12
C ARG A 150 -51.76 -3.37 -15.99
N LEU A 151 -50.71 -2.55 -15.88
CA LEU A 151 -49.33 -3.04 -15.79
C LEU A 151 -48.94 -3.45 -14.35
N PHE A 152 -49.73 -3.06 -13.36
CA PHE A 152 -49.42 -3.28 -11.94
C PHE A 152 -50.46 -4.12 -11.19
N ASP A 153 -51.51 -4.57 -11.87
CA ASP A 153 -52.39 -5.68 -11.45
C ASP A 153 -51.78 -7.04 -11.85
#